data_AF-A0A9P8C469-F1
#
_entry.id   AF-A0A9P8C469-F1
#
_cell.length_a   1.000
_cell.length_b   1.000
_cell.length_c   1.000
_cell.angle_alpha   90.00
_cell.angle_beta   90.00
_cell.angle_gamma   90.00
#
_symmetry.space_group_name_H-M   'P 1'
#
loop_
_entity.id
_entity.type
_entity.pdbx_description
1 polymer ?
#
loop_
_entity_poly.entity_id
_entity_poly.type
_entity_poly.pdbx_seq_one_letter_code
_entity_poly.pdbx_strand_id
1 'polypeptide(L)'
;QQKETISKWLSSSNVSTQHNSFLRRRHPGTGLWLIASDECQQWLAPDNPRQFLFCSGIPGAGKTIMTAIVVDDLLNTFSSDPNVAVVYIYFDFRRQEEQKPEELLASLLKQLVQWRPHLQDSTATFYECHKMKHTRPNYIELSEEVRKLITTFSRVFIALDALDECQDPIENRDVFLSEILNIRQATNASLFATSRHIPEITRDFEGELCREIRASDQDILRYVDGRMSHLLRKRISRYPALQKLIREKVLAAVDGMFLLAELHMNSLMDKPTIGDLKGAVHALSHGEAGLDTTYEQAMGRIHCQQAEYRSLAIQVLSWVTHAMRPLSGMELQHALGVRPRMLEFDPDFLPDLEDLVSSCAGLIAFDKQSDVVRLVHYTTQTFFEKTSTSWFPEAQTKITSVCINYMSFKSFEIGFSDDFHEFEARMKLQVLYGYTTSHWGNHARNAPQEQVEQMIQRFLNCEPKVATASQALFGKKDLTPLDFPERTSSGSTDSSSRFHLSAPKNTVALHLASYFGLTFIINGLLQSGCDVNVRDSANRTPLFYAARSG
;
A
#
# COMPACT_ATOMS: atom_id res chain seq x y z
N GLN A 1 -1.45 19.30 21.62
CA GLN A 1 -0.17 19.78 21.02
C GLN A 1 1.00 18.83 21.27
N GLN A 2 1.57 18.68 22.49
CA GLN A 2 2.76 17.81 22.69
C GLN A 2 2.51 16.34 22.31
N LYS A 3 1.36 15.77 22.69
CA LYS A 3 0.95 14.41 22.32
C LYS A 3 0.93 14.19 20.80
N GLU A 4 0.35 15.13 20.05
CA GLU A 4 0.29 15.05 18.58
C GLU A 4 1.69 15.14 17.95
N THR A 5 2.56 15.98 18.50
CA THR A 5 3.96 16.08 18.09
C THR A 5 4.68 14.74 18.28
N ILE A 6 4.52 14.11 19.44
CA ILE A 6 5.12 12.80 19.73
C ILE A 6 4.54 11.72 18.81
N SER A 7 3.23 11.69 18.62
CA SER A 7 2.58 10.73 17.71
C SER A 7 3.07 10.86 16.26
N LYS A 8 3.28 12.09 15.77
CA LYS A 8 3.85 12.34 14.44
C LYS A 8 5.34 11.98 14.35
N TRP A 9 6.07 12.16 15.45
CA TRP A 9 7.48 11.81 15.55
C TRP A 9 7.71 10.29 15.55
N LEU A 10 6.85 9.54 16.24
CA LEU A 10 6.93 8.08 16.33
C LEU A 10 6.68 7.41 14.97
N SER A 11 5.59 7.76 14.29
CA SER A 11 5.29 7.17 12.99
C SER A 11 4.43 8.12 12.14
N SER A 12 4.73 8.18 10.85
CA SER A 12 3.92 8.89 9.85
C SER A 12 2.65 8.11 9.47
N SER A 13 2.59 6.81 9.76
CA SER A 13 1.50 5.92 9.35
C SER A 13 0.14 6.34 9.93
N ASN A 14 -0.89 6.32 9.09
CA ASN A 14 -2.26 6.68 9.46
C ASN A 14 -3.19 5.46 9.33
N VAL A 15 -3.02 4.52 10.25
CA VAL A 15 -3.73 3.23 10.25
C VAL A 15 -5.25 3.41 10.40
N SER A 16 -5.71 4.44 11.11
CA SER A 16 -7.15 4.71 11.26
C SER A 16 -7.83 5.11 9.96
N THR A 17 -7.10 5.74 9.03
CA THR A 17 -7.61 6.05 7.69
C THR A 17 -7.78 4.78 6.86
N GLN A 18 -6.82 3.85 6.94
CA GLN A 18 -6.93 2.53 6.31
C GLN A 18 -8.09 1.72 6.88
N HIS A 19 -8.23 1.69 8.21
CA HIS A 19 -9.32 1.00 8.90
C HIS A 19 -10.70 1.47 8.42
N ASN A 20 -10.93 2.79 8.43
CA ASN A 20 -12.21 3.37 8.00
C ASN A 20 -12.53 3.05 6.53
N SER A 21 -11.51 2.99 5.67
CA SER A 21 -11.66 2.60 4.28
C SER A 21 -12.14 1.16 4.13
N PHE A 22 -11.51 0.23 4.86
CA PHE A 22 -11.94 -1.17 4.85
C PHE A 22 -13.35 -1.33 5.40
N LEU A 23 -13.69 -0.63 6.47
CA LEU A 23 -15.03 -0.67 7.05
C LEU A 23 -16.10 -0.15 6.08
N ARG A 24 -15.81 0.90 5.29
CA ARG A 24 -16.74 1.41 4.26
C ARG A 24 -17.03 0.45 3.12
N ARG A 25 -16.12 -0.49 2.84
CA ARG A 25 -16.30 -1.54 1.82
C ARG A 25 -17.22 -2.65 2.30
N ARG A 26 -17.43 -2.77 3.61
CA ARG A 26 -18.34 -3.76 4.19
C ARG A 26 -19.75 -3.52 3.68
N HIS A 27 -20.41 -4.59 3.22
CA HIS A 27 -21.84 -4.53 2.99
C HIS A 27 -22.59 -4.52 4.34
N PRO A 28 -23.52 -3.58 4.57
CA PRO A 28 -24.24 -3.51 5.84
C PRO A 28 -24.82 -4.86 6.26
N GLY A 29 -24.61 -5.22 7.54
CA GLY A 29 -25.13 -6.44 8.13
C GLY A 29 -24.37 -7.73 7.81
N THR A 30 -23.25 -7.71 7.07
CA THR A 30 -22.43 -8.92 6.85
C THR A 30 -21.33 -9.07 7.91
N GLY A 31 -20.80 -10.28 8.10
CA GLY A 31 -19.63 -10.56 8.93
C GLY A 31 -19.87 -10.64 10.43
N LEU A 32 -21.12 -10.50 10.88
CA LEU A 32 -21.47 -10.57 12.30
C LEU A 32 -21.28 -11.98 12.89
N TRP A 33 -21.23 -13.00 12.04
CA TRP A 33 -21.07 -14.39 12.46
C TRP A 33 -19.72 -14.64 13.15
N LEU A 34 -18.65 -13.91 12.81
CA LEU A 34 -17.35 -14.10 13.46
C LEU A 34 -17.39 -13.60 14.89
N ILE A 35 -17.97 -12.41 15.11
CA ILE A 35 -18.14 -11.85 16.45
C ILE A 35 -18.99 -12.78 17.30
N ALA A 36 -20.03 -13.37 16.73
CA ALA A 36 -20.90 -14.32 17.42
C ALA A 36 -20.32 -15.74 17.58
N SER A 37 -19.11 -16.02 17.09
CA SER A 37 -18.52 -17.37 17.16
C SER A 37 -18.02 -17.69 18.56
N ASP A 38 -18.05 -18.96 18.95
CA ASP A 38 -17.60 -19.41 20.27
C ASP A 38 -16.13 -19.05 20.52
N GLU A 39 -15.29 -19.18 19.50
CA GLU A 39 -13.87 -18.86 19.57
C GLU A 39 -13.64 -17.35 19.79
N CYS A 40 -14.43 -16.50 19.14
CA CYS A 40 -14.36 -15.05 19.33
C CYS A 40 -14.87 -14.65 20.71
N GLN A 41 -15.99 -15.23 21.17
CA GLN A 41 -16.51 -14.97 22.51
C GLN A 41 -15.55 -15.44 23.60
N GLN A 42 -14.90 -16.59 23.43
CA GLN A 42 -13.87 -17.07 24.34
C GLN A 42 -12.64 -16.16 24.37
N TRP A 43 -12.24 -15.62 23.22
CA TRP A 43 -11.16 -14.65 23.12
C TRP A 43 -11.52 -13.31 23.79
N LEU A 44 -12.75 -12.83 23.66
CA LEU A 44 -13.24 -11.58 24.26
C LEU A 44 -13.47 -11.68 25.77
N ALA A 45 -13.62 -12.88 26.33
CA ALA A 45 -13.95 -13.12 27.73
C ALA A 45 -13.02 -12.32 28.69
N PRO A 46 -13.56 -11.50 29.63
CA PRO A 46 -12.75 -10.68 30.53
C PRO A 46 -11.78 -11.47 31.41
N ASP A 47 -12.20 -12.66 31.86
CA ASP A 47 -11.44 -13.52 32.78
C ASP A 47 -10.33 -14.31 32.09
N ASN A 48 -10.15 -14.14 30.78
CA ASN A 48 -9.18 -14.88 29.98
C ASN A 48 -8.26 -13.94 29.17
N PRO A 49 -7.40 -13.14 29.84
CA PRO A 49 -6.43 -12.31 29.14
C PRO A 49 -5.36 -13.16 28.46
N ARG A 50 -4.57 -12.57 27.56
CA ARG A 50 -3.49 -13.24 26.82
C ARG A 50 -3.97 -14.35 25.89
N GLN A 51 -5.23 -14.32 25.45
CA GLN A 51 -5.72 -15.22 24.41
C GLN A 51 -5.24 -14.76 23.02
N PHE A 52 -5.10 -15.73 22.12
CA PHE A 52 -4.81 -15.48 20.71
C PHE A 52 -5.93 -16.11 19.89
N LEU A 53 -6.59 -15.30 19.07
CA LEU A 53 -7.52 -15.77 18.04
C LEU A 53 -6.86 -15.65 16.66
N PHE A 54 -6.51 -16.81 16.09
CA PHE A 54 -5.96 -16.91 14.75
C PHE A 54 -7.06 -17.24 13.74
N CYS A 55 -7.17 -16.42 12.71
CA CYS A 55 -8.20 -16.58 11.69
C CYS A 55 -7.57 -16.82 10.32
N SER A 56 -7.54 -18.07 9.90
CA SER A 56 -7.06 -18.45 8.56
C SER A 56 -8.20 -18.43 7.55
N GLY A 57 -7.91 -18.20 6.27
CA GLY A 57 -8.96 -18.27 5.25
C GLY A 57 -8.44 -18.17 3.82
N ILE A 58 -9.25 -18.64 2.88
CA ILE A 58 -8.94 -18.61 1.45
C ILE A 58 -8.76 -17.16 0.93
N PRO A 59 -8.00 -16.93 -0.15
CA PRO A 59 -7.94 -15.65 -0.84
C PRO A 59 -9.36 -15.15 -1.18
N GLY A 60 -9.63 -13.85 -1.02
CA GLY A 60 -10.93 -13.27 -1.39
C GLY A 60 -12.10 -13.58 -0.45
N ALA A 61 -11.90 -14.34 0.63
CA ALA A 61 -12.94 -14.61 1.63
C ALA A 61 -13.41 -13.37 2.42
N GLY A 62 -12.59 -12.31 2.44
CA GLY A 62 -12.89 -11.06 3.15
C GLY A 62 -12.20 -10.90 4.50
N LYS A 63 -11.03 -11.54 4.71
CA LYS A 63 -10.23 -11.47 5.95
C LYS A 63 -10.03 -10.04 6.46
N THR A 64 -9.52 -9.14 5.60
CA THR A 64 -9.34 -7.71 5.93
C THR A 64 -10.61 -7.00 6.36
N ILE A 65 -11.73 -7.29 5.69
CA ILE A 65 -13.03 -6.74 6.06
C ILE A 65 -13.47 -7.30 7.42
N MET A 66 -13.17 -8.56 7.69
CA MET A 66 -13.49 -9.19 8.96
C MET A 66 -12.66 -8.64 10.12
N THR A 67 -11.37 -8.40 9.91
CA THR A 67 -10.52 -7.69 10.87
C THR A 67 -11.05 -6.29 11.15
N ALA A 68 -11.46 -5.55 10.12
CA ALA A 68 -12.09 -4.24 10.30
C ALA A 68 -13.40 -4.33 11.11
N ILE A 69 -14.20 -5.37 10.95
CA ILE A 69 -15.42 -5.59 11.76
C ILE A 69 -15.07 -5.87 13.22
N VAL A 70 -14.09 -6.74 13.49
CA VAL A 70 -13.63 -7.05 14.85
C VAL A 70 -13.08 -5.80 15.53
N VAL A 71 -12.24 -5.04 14.85
CA VAL A 71 -11.66 -3.80 15.39
C VAL A 71 -12.76 -2.76 15.63
N ASP A 72 -13.71 -2.57 14.71
CA ASP A 72 -14.82 -1.63 14.89
C ASP A 72 -15.71 -2.02 16.08
N ASP A 73 -16.01 -3.31 16.25
CA ASP A 73 -16.78 -3.82 17.39
C ASP A 73 -16.04 -3.56 18.73
N LEU A 74 -14.74 -3.82 18.79
CA LEU A 74 -13.90 -3.52 19.95
C LEU A 74 -13.83 -2.02 20.26
N LEU A 75 -13.60 -1.19 19.23
CA LEU A 75 -13.53 0.26 19.38
C LEU A 75 -14.85 0.81 19.93
N ASN A 76 -16.00 0.33 19.46
CA ASN A 76 -17.30 0.74 19.94
C ASN A 76 -17.55 0.25 21.38
N THR A 77 -17.23 -1.01 21.67
CA THR A 77 -17.41 -1.63 22.99
C THR A 77 -16.58 -0.96 24.08
N PHE A 78 -15.32 -0.62 23.78
CA PHE A 78 -14.37 -0.05 24.75
C PHE A 78 -14.15 1.47 24.58
N SER A 79 -14.96 2.14 23.74
CA SER A 79 -14.86 3.58 23.47
C SER A 79 -14.83 4.47 24.72
N SER A 80 -15.50 4.04 25.79
CA SER A 80 -15.62 4.79 27.05
C SER A 80 -14.65 4.32 28.13
N ASP A 81 -13.91 3.22 27.92
CA ASP A 81 -12.96 2.69 28.89
C ASP A 81 -11.51 3.05 28.48
N PRO A 82 -10.89 4.04 29.14
CA PRO A 82 -9.52 4.45 28.81
C PRO A 82 -8.47 3.41 29.21
N ASN A 83 -8.84 2.34 29.91
CA ASN A 83 -7.93 1.29 30.38
C ASN A 83 -7.92 0.04 29.49
N VAL A 84 -8.84 -0.09 28.54
CA VAL A 84 -8.81 -1.17 27.53
C VAL A 84 -8.44 -0.57 26.19
N ALA A 85 -7.22 -0.83 25.72
CA ALA A 85 -6.75 -0.29 24.44
C ALA A 85 -7.00 -1.25 23.29
N VAL A 86 -7.29 -0.70 22.11
CA VAL A 86 -7.42 -1.44 20.85
C VAL A 86 -6.44 -0.84 19.85
N VAL A 87 -5.49 -1.64 19.40
CA VAL A 87 -4.49 -1.26 18.40
C VAL A 87 -4.44 -2.29 17.29
N TYR A 88 -4.07 -1.85 16.09
CA TYR A 88 -4.15 -2.71 14.91
C TYR A 88 -3.11 -2.38 13.85
N ILE A 89 -2.76 -3.37 13.04
CA ILE A 89 -1.87 -3.26 11.88
C ILE A 89 -2.55 -3.95 10.70
N TYR A 90 -2.53 -3.30 9.55
CA TYR A 90 -2.91 -3.90 8.26
C TYR A 90 -1.65 -4.10 7.44
N PHE A 91 -1.24 -5.36 7.27
CA PHE A 91 -0.14 -5.69 6.36
C PHE A 91 -0.62 -5.53 4.91
N ASP A 92 0.28 -5.06 4.06
CA ASP A 92 0.05 -4.78 2.65
C ASP A 92 1.32 -5.12 1.89
N PHE A 93 1.25 -6.12 1.01
CA PHE A 93 2.43 -6.63 0.32
C PHE A 93 3.17 -5.56 -0.52
N ARG A 94 2.51 -4.45 -0.85
CA ARG A 94 3.06 -3.34 -1.65
C ARG A 94 3.76 -2.27 -0.82
N ARG A 95 3.75 -2.37 0.50
CA ARG A 95 4.31 -1.38 1.43
C ARG A 95 5.42 -1.97 2.31
N GLN A 96 6.19 -2.93 1.80
CA GLN A 96 7.25 -3.60 2.57
C GLN A 96 8.26 -2.63 3.20
N GLU A 97 8.62 -1.55 2.49
CA GLU A 97 9.53 -0.53 3.04
C GLU A 97 8.97 0.16 4.31
N GLU A 98 7.64 0.23 4.45
CA GLU A 98 6.93 0.80 5.62
C GLU A 98 6.67 -0.24 6.73
N GLN A 99 6.97 -1.53 6.48
CA GLN A 99 6.60 -2.66 7.34
C GLN A 99 7.82 -3.34 7.99
N LYS A 100 8.89 -2.58 8.20
CA LYS A 100 10.03 -3.03 9.02
C LYS A 100 9.61 -3.19 10.48
N PRO A 101 10.22 -4.11 11.26
CA PRO A 101 9.84 -4.34 12.66
C PRO A 101 9.83 -3.07 13.51
N GLU A 102 10.79 -2.16 13.32
CA GLU A 102 10.85 -0.87 14.00
C GLU A 102 9.66 0.04 13.66
N GLU A 103 9.29 0.13 12.39
CA GLU A 103 8.16 0.95 11.93
C GLU A 103 6.82 0.41 12.46
N LEU A 104 6.67 -0.92 12.49
CA LEU A 104 5.50 -1.59 13.04
C LEU A 104 5.39 -1.35 14.56
N LEU A 105 6.48 -1.50 15.31
CA LEU A 105 6.50 -1.21 16.75
C LEU A 105 6.24 0.27 17.05
N ALA A 106 6.83 1.18 16.26
CA ALA A 106 6.58 2.61 16.38
C ALA A 106 5.12 2.97 16.08
N SER A 107 4.49 2.30 15.11
CA SER A 107 3.06 2.42 14.82
C SER A 107 2.19 1.95 16.00
N LEU A 108 2.51 0.82 16.62
CA LEU A 108 1.81 0.34 17.82
C LEU A 108 1.97 1.32 18.99
N LEU A 109 3.19 1.78 19.24
CA LEU A 109 3.48 2.75 20.29
C LEU A 109 2.69 4.04 20.08
N LYS A 110 2.65 4.55 18.84
CA LYS A 110 1.84 5.71 18.47
C LYS A 110 0.36 5.51 18.82
N GLN A 111 -0.22 4.37 18.46
CA GLN A 111 -1.64 4.08 18.73
C GLN A 111 -1.93 4.00 20.24
N LEU A 112 -1.06 3.34 21.01
CA LEU A 112 -1.18 3.26 22.47
C LEU A 112 -1.10 4.64 23.13
N VAL A 113 -0.16 5.49 22.70
CA VAL A 113 -0.06 6.88 23.15
C VAL A 113 -1.32 7.65 22.81
N GLN A 114 -1.85 7.46 21.60
CA GLN A 114 -3.08 8.12 21.14
C GLN A 114 -4.32 7.70 21.93
N TRP A 115 -4.39 6.46 22.41
CA TRP A 115 -5.51 5.95 23.19
C TRP A 115 -5.72 6.71 24.52
N ARG A 116 -4.64 7.03 25.23
CA ARG A 116 -4.75 7.68 26.54
C ARG A 116 -5.15 9.16 26.42
N PRO A 117 -6.09 9.66 27.25
CA PRO A 117 -6.43 11.09 27.25
C PRO A 117 -5.22 11.98 27.56
N HIS A 118 -4.33 11.51 28.44
CA HIS A 118 -3.14 12.22 28.89
C HIS A 118 -1.87 11.47 28.49
N LEU A 119 -0.83 12.24 28.14
CA LEU A 119 0.49 11.70 27.86
C LEU A 119 1.14 11.23 29.15
N GLN A 120 1.73 10.04 29.15
CA GLN A 120 2.50 9.54 30.30
C GLN A 120 3.89 10.18 30.35
N ASP A 121 4.37 10.47 31.57
CA ASP A 121 5.68 11.09 31.80
C ASP A 121 6.84 10.25 31.22
N SER A 122 6.71 8.92 31.22
CA SER A 122 7.70 8.02 30.64
C SER A 122 7.88 8.27 29.14
N THR A 123 6.79 8.36 28.41
CA THR A 123 6.83 8.54 26.95
C THR A 123 7.23 9.98 26.57
N ALA A 124 6.86 10.96 27.40
CA ALA A 124 7.36 12.33 27.26
C ALA A 124 8.90 12.39 27.43
N THR A 125 9.41 11.70 28.45
CA THR A 125 10.85 11.60 28.72
C THR A 125 11.58 10.87 27.58
N PHE A 126 11.00 9.76 27.11
CA PHE A 126 11.52 9.01 25.96
C PHE A 126 11.68 9.90 24.72
N TYR A 127 10.65 10.68 24.40
CA TYR A 127 10.71 11.65 23.30
C TYR A 127 11.78 12.72 23.49
N GLU A 128 11.83 13.39 24.66
CA GLU A 128 12.79 14.47 24.90
C GLU A 128 14.24 13.95 24.85
N CYS A 129 14.52 12.73 25.33
CA CYS A 129 15.83 12.09 25.21
C CYS A 129 16.30 11.97 23.75
N HIS A 130 15.45 11.47 22.85
CA HIS A 130 15.79 11.33 21.44
C HIS A 130 15.83 12.67 20.70
N LYS A 131 14.94 13.59 21.05
CA LYS A 131 14.92 14.95 20.49
C LYS A 131 16.18 15.73 20.83
N MET A 132 16.67 15.64 22.06
CA MET A 132 17.92 16.28 22.50
C MET A 132 19.16 15.67 21.83
N LYS A 133 19.14 14.36 21.56
CA LYS A 133 20.23 13.65 20.88
C LYS A 133 20.13 13.70 19.35
N HIS A 134 19.04 14.22 18.80
CA HIS A 134 18.71 14.18 17.38
C HIS A 134 18.73 12.77 16.79
N THR A 135 18.20 11.78 17.53
CA THR A 135 18.12 10.38 17.10
C THR A 135 16.68 9.89 16.94
N ARG A 136 16.53 8.71 16.33
CA ARG A 136 15.30 7.90 16.34
C ARG A 136 15.49 6.70 17.27
N PRO A 137 14.42 6.21 17.91
CA PRO A 137 14.51 5.03 18.74
C PRO A 137 14.76 3.80 17.86
N ASN A 138 15.63 2.92 18.32
CA ASN A 138 15.89 1.65 17.64
C ASN A 138 14.86 0.58 18.03
N TYR A 139 14.94 -0.60 17.39
CA TYR A 139 14.08 -1.74 17.65
C TYR A 139 13.92 -2.09 19.14
N ILE A 140 15.03 -2.18 19.88
CA ILE A 140 15.04 -2.59 21.29
C ILE A 140 14.34 -1.54 22.15
N GLU A 141 14.68 -0.27 21.95
CA GLU A 141 14.09 0.87 22.67
C GLU A 141 12.56 0.95 22.45
N LEU A 142 12.11 0.76 21.20
CA LEU A 142 10.69 0.75 20.85
C LEU A 142 9.94 -0.41 21.51
N SER A 143 10.51 -1.60 21.42
CA SER A 143 9.96 -2.82 22.00
C SER A 143 9.79 -2.71 23.53
N GLU A 144 10.79 -2.18 24.24
CA GLU A 144 10.72 -1.94 25.68
C GLU A 144 9.63 -0.93 26.05
N GLU A 145 9.55 0.20 25.35
CA GLU A 145 8.55 1.23 25.64
C GLU A 145 7.12 0.74 25.29
N VAL A 146 6.94 -0.05 24.23
CA VAL A 146 5.64 -0.70 23.92
C VAL A 146 5.22 -1.63 25.06
N ARG A 147 6.09 -2.53 25.52
CA ARG A 147 5.78 -3.44 26.63
C ARG A 147 5.41 -2.66 27.89
N LYS A 148 6.21 -1.64 28.22
CA LYS A 148 5.96 -0.78 29.38
C LYS A 148 4.62 -0.07 29.30
N LEU A 149 4.24 0.44 28.14
CA LEU A 149 2.98 1.16 27.99
C LEU A 149 1.79 0.19 28.06
N ILE A 150 1.90 -1.00 27.48
CA ILE A 150 0.87 -2.06 27.54
C ILE A 150 0.55 -2.44 28.99
N THR A 151 1.56 -2.59 29.86
CA THR A 151 1.33 -2.97 31.28
C THR A 151 0.57 -1.92 32.09
N THR A 152 0.43 -0.69 31.58
CA THR A 152 -0.39 0.34 32.24
C THR A 152 -1.88 0.19 31.96
N PHE A 153 -2.27 -0.60 30.97
CA PHE A 153 -3.68 -0.88 30.61
C PHE A 153 -4.18 -2.11 31.38
N SER A 154 -5.49 -2.19 31.61
CA SER A 154 -6.12 -3.40 32.18
C SER A 154 -6.17 -4.54 31.16
N ARG A 155 -6.25 -4.20 29.88
CA ARG A 155 -6.13 -5.12 28.74
C ARG A 155 -5.77 -4.34 27.47
N VAL A 156 -5.03 -4.98 26.57
CA VAL A 156 -4.77 -4.44 25.23
C VAL A 156 -5.14 -5.48 24.19
N PHE A 157 -5.94 -5.11 23.20
CA PHE A 157 -6.20 -5.93 22.02
C PHE A 157 -5.29 -5.47 20.87
N ILE A 158 -4.53 -6.39 20.30
CA ILE A 158 -3.66 -6.14 19.14
C ILE A 158 -4.19 -6.97 17.98
N ALA A 159 -4.71 -6.32 16.94
CA ALA A 159 -5.21 -6.98 15.73
C ALA A 159 -4.21 -6.85 14.56
N LEU A 160 -3.85 -7.98 13.96
CA LEU A 160 -2.87 -8.08 12.88
C LEU A 160 -3.54 -8.65 11.62
N ASP A 161 -3.80 -7.83 10.62
CA ASP A 161 -4.45 -8.29 9.39
C ASP A 161 -3.45 -8.75 8.33
N ALA A 162 -3.69 -9.90 7.72
CA ALA A 162 -2.95 -10.45 6.58
C ALA A 162 -1.45 -10.68 6.86
N LEU A 163 -1.13 -11.44 7.91
CA LEU A 163 0.27 -11.78 8.26
C LEU A 163 1.07 -12.37 7.09
N ASP A 164 0.40 -13.05 6.15
CA ASP A 164 1.01 -13.57 4.93
C ASP A 164 1.54 -12.51 3.98
N GLU A 165 1.10 -11.26 4.10
CA GLU A 165 1.53 -10.12 3.27
C GLU A 165 2.74 -9.37 3.84
N CYS A 166 3.15 -9.67 5.07
CA CYS A 166 4.42 -9.23 5.64
C CYS A 166 5.53 -10.15 5.10
N GLN A 167 6.09 -9.85 3.94
CA GLN A 167 7.15 -10.68 3.32
C GLN A 167 8.34 -9.80 2.95
N ASP A 168 9.47 -10.03 3.63
CA ASP A 168 10.75 -9.43 3.30
C ASP A 168 11.81 -10.53 3.19
N PRO A 169 12.76 -10.46 2.23
CA PRO A 169 13.95 -11.31 2.20
C PRO A 169 14.78 -11.36 3.50
N ILE A 170 14.58 -10.47 4.48
CA ILE A 170 15.37 -10.36 5.73
C ILE A 170 14.61 -10.88 6.98
N GLU A 171 13.64 -11.79 6.83
CA GLU A 171 12.91 -12.41 7.97
C GLU A 171 12.16 -11.41 8.88
N ASN A 172 11.85 -10.20 8.40
CA ASN A 172 11.17 -9.14 9.19
C ASN A 172 9.87 -9.62 9.86
N ARG A 173 9.11 -10.46 9.16
CA ARG A 173 7.88 -11.06 9.70
C ARG A 173 8.15 -11.88 10.94
N ASP A 174 9.15 -12.75 10.89
CA ASP A 174 9.44 -13.71 11.96
C ASP A 174 10.03 -12.97 13.17
N VAL A 175 10.85 -11.94 12.95
CA VAL A 175 11.32 -11.01 13.98
C VAL A 175 10.15 -10.31 14.67
N PHE A 176 9.24 -9.71 13.90
CA PHE A 176 8.09 -8.98 14.44
C PHE A 176 7.10 -9.90 15.16
N LEU A 177 6.78 -11.06 14.57
CA LEU A 177 5.90 -12.06 15.20
C LEU A 177 6.47 -12.57 16.52
N SER A 178 7.76 -12.89 16.56
CA SER A 178 8.45 -13.28 17.79
C SER A 178 8.30 -12.23 18.88
N GLU A 179 8.46 -10.95 18.53
CA GLU A 179 8.30 -9.85 19.49
C GLU A 179 6.85 -9.69 19.97
N ILE A 180 5.87 -9.81 19.09
CA ILE A 180 4.46 -9.73 19.48
C ILE A 180 4.07 -10.89 20.41
N LEU A 181 4.58 -12.10 20.16
CA LEU A 181 4.38 -13.24 21.06
C LEU A 181 5.08 -13.02 22.41
N ASN A 182 6.28 -12.45 22.42
CA ASN A 182 6.98 -12.06 23.66
C ASN A 182 6.19 -11.00 24.43
N ILE A 183 5.64 -9.99 23.75
CA ILE A 183 4.76 -8.97 24.34
C ILE A 183 3.55 -9.64 25.00
N ARG A 184 2.88 -10.57 24.32
CA ARG A 184 1.74 -11.32 24.88
C ARG A 184 2.12 -12.10 26.14
N GLN A 185 3.28 -12.77 26.16
CA GLN A 185 3.74 -13.53 27.33
C GLN A 185 4.07 -12.62 28.52
N ALA A 186 4.69 -11.47 28.26
CA ALA A 186 5.14 -10.52 29.29
C ALA A 186 4.03 -9.61 29.81
N THR A 187 2.88 -9.51 29.13
CA THR A 187 1.84 -8.52 29.42
C THR A 187 0.44 -9.14 29.44
N ASN A 188 -0.62 -8.32 29.47
CA ASN A 188 -2.02 -8.71 29.36
C ASN A 188 -2.59 -8.52 27.95
N ALA A 189 -1.73 -8.39 26.94
CA ALA A 189 -2.15 -8.23 25.55
C ALA A 189 -2.86 -9.49 25.02
N SER A 190 -4.02 -9.31 24.40
CA SER A 190 -4.74 -10.34 23.64
C SER A 190 -4.57 -10.09 22.16
N LEU A 191 -4.27 -11.14 21.40
CA LEU A 191 -3.91 -11.03 20.00
C LEU A 191 -5.04 -11.55 19.11
N PHE A 192 -5.26 -10.87 18.01
CA PHE A 192 -6.07 -11.34 16.89
C PHE A 192 -5.22 -11.26 15.64
N ALA A 193 -5.18 -12.31 14.83
CA ALA A 193 -4.46 -12.25 13.57
C ALA A 193 -5.20 -12.96 12.45
N THR A 194 -5.10 -12.43 11.23
CA THR A 194 -5.57 -13.10 10.03
C THR A 194 -4.42 -13.49 9.12
N SER A 195 -4.57 -14.60 8.40
CA SER A 195 -3.62 -15.04 7.39
C SER A 195 -4.28 -15.98 6.39
N ARG A 196 -3.59 -16.31 5.30
CA ARG A 196 -3.94 -17.46 4.46
C ARG A 196 -3.56 -18.79 5.10
N HIS A 197 -4.06 -19.88 4.54
CA HIS A 197 -3.65 -21.24 4.89
C HIS A 197 -2.24 -21.51 4.36
N ILE A 198 -1.24 -20.92 5.01
CA ILE A 198 0.18 -21.12 4.72
C ILE A 198 0.76 -22.00 5.82
N PRO A 199 1.22 -23.23 5.52
CA PRO A 199 1.68 -24.21 6.52
C PRO A 199 2.69 -23.66 7.52
N GLU A 200 3.62 -22.82 7.06
CA GLU A 200 4.63 -22.18 7.90
C GLU A 200 4.01 -21.29 8.96
N ILE A 201 3.01 -20.47 8.60
CA ILE A 201 2.32 -19.56 9.52
C ILE A 201 1.38 -20.32 10.43
N THR A 202 0.64 -21.30 9.90
CA THR A 202 -0.33 -22.07 10.70
C THR A 202 0.34 -22.88 11.80
N ARG A 203 1.58 -23.32 11.59
CA ARG A 203 2.36 -24.10 12.57
C ARG A 203 2.66 -23.29 13.82
N ASP A 204 2.95 -22.00 13.66
CA ASP A 204 3.28 -21.09 14.77
C ASP A 204 2.10 -20.84 15.72
N PHE A 205 0.88 -21.19 15.29
CA PHE A 205 -0.37 -21.00 16.05
C PHE A 205 -1.08 -22.31 16.38
N GLU A 206 -0.37 -23.45 16.30
CA GLU A 206 -0.91 -24.74 16.76
C GLU A 206 -1.26 -24.68 18.26
N GLY A 207 -2.52 -24.98 18.59
CA GLY A 207 -3.03 -24.97 19.98
C GLY A 207 -3.70 -23.66 20.41
N GLU A 208 -3.66 -22.60 19.60
CA GLU A 208 -4.41 -21.37 19.84
C GLU A 208 -5.88 -21.48 19.37
N LEU A 209 -6.72 -20.50 19.75
CA LEU A 209 -8.08 -20.42 19.23
C LEU A 209 -8.01 -20.15 17.72
N CYS A 210 -8.62 -21.03 16.92
CA CYS A 210 -8.55 -20.93 15.48
C CYS A 210 -9.95 -20.91 14.87
N ARG A 211 -10.19 -19.97 13.94
CA ARG A 211 -11.45 -19.91 13.18
C ARG A 211 -11.20 -19.67 11.71
N GLU A 212 -11.75 -20.53 10.85
CA GLU A 212 -11.67 -20.32 9.40
C GLU A 212 -12.60 -19.17 8.97
N ILE A 213 -12.05 -18.21 8.23
CA ILE A 213 -12.79 -17.15 7.53
C ILE A 213 -13.18 -17.65 6.15
N ARG A 214 -14.46 -17.97 6.01
CA ARG A 214 -15.16 -18.15 4.72
C ARG A 214 -16.39 -17.26 4.70
N ALA A 215 -16.75 -16.78 3.51
CA ALA A 215 -18.00 -16.04 3.36
C ALA A 215 -19.19 -16.96 3.66
N SER A 216 -20.05 -16.58 4.60
CA SER A 216 -21.25 -17.34 4.91
C SER A 216 -22.30 -17.17 3.81
N ASP A 217 -23.08 -18.21 3.55
CA ASP A 217 -24.17 -18.18 2.58
C ASP A 217 -25.14 -17.02 2.84
N GLN A 218 -25.43 -16.78 4.13
CA GLN A 218 -26.31 -15.70 4.56
C GLN A 218 -25.74 -14.31 4.23
N ASP A 219 -24.43 -14.11 4.36
CA ASP A 219 -23.78 -12.85 4.01
C ASP A 219 -23.71 -12.65 2.50
N ILE A 220 -23.42 -13.70 1.74
CA ILE A 220 -23.43 -13.67 0.27
C ILE A 220 -24.83 -13.31 -0.23
N LEU A 221 -25.88 -13.95 0.29
CA LEU A 221 -27.25 -13.64 -0.09
C LEU A 221 -27.64 -12.21 0.28
N ARG A 222 -27.27 -11.71 1.47
CA ARG A 222 -27.48 -10.31 1.86
C ARG A 222 -26.81 -9.34 0.89
N TYR A 223 -25.57 -9.62 0.52
CA TYR A 223 -24.83 -8.82 -0.45
C TYR A 223 -25.49 -8.82 -1.84
N VAL A 224 -25.84 -10.01 -2.36
CA VAL A 224 -26.50 -10.18 -3.65
C VAL A 224 -27.83 -9.45 -3.68
N ASP A 225 -28.64 -9.56 -2.62
CA ASP A 225 -29.92 -8.85 -2.48
C ASP A 225 -29.75 -7.33 -2.46
N GLY A 226 -28.77 -6.82 -1.71
CA GLY A 226 -28.42 -5.41 -1.72
C GLY A 226 -28.08 -4.94 -3.14
N ARG A 227 -27.14 -5.62 -3.81
CA ARG A 227 -26.72 -5.27 -5.18
C ARG A 227 -27.86 -5.35 -6.19
N MET A 228 -28.71 -6.38 -6.12
CA MET A 228 -29.88 -6.52 -6.98
C MET A 228 -30.87 -5.36 -6.79
N SER A 229 -31.13 -4.99 -5.54
CA SER A 229 -32.09 -3.93 -5.18
C SER A 229 -31.64 -2.54 -5.64
N HIS A 230 -30.34 -2.27 -5.67
CA HIS A 230 -29.78 -0.99 -6.11
C HIS A 230 -29.58 -0.92 -7.63
N LEU A 231 -29.01 -1.96 -8.23
CA LEU A 231 -28.41 -1.85 -9.57
C LEU A 231 -29.25 -2.50 -10.66
N LEU A 232 -30.13 -3.44 -10.30
CA LEU A 232 -30.98 -4.18 -11.24
C LEU A 232 -32.48 -3.89 -11.05
N ARG A 233 -32.81 -2.93 -10.17
CA ARG A 233 -34.18 -2.65 -9.71
C ARG A 233 -35.19 -2.46 -10.84
N LYS A 234 -34.85 -1.68 -11.88
CA LYS A 234 -35.79 -1.38 -12.97
C LYS A 234 -36.01 -2.57 -13.93
N ARG A 235 -35.04 -3.48 -14.05
CA ARG A 235 -35.09 -4.61 -14.99
C ARG A 235 -35.54 -5.91 -14.34
N ILE A 236 -35.15 -6.17 -13.09
CA ILE A 236 -35.29 -7.49 -12.43
C ILE A 236 -36.40 -7.53 -11.38
N SER A 237 -36.84 -6.40 -10.83
CA SER A 237 -37.93 -6.38 -9.82
C SER A 237 -39.21 -7.08 -10.28
N ARG A 238 -39.46 -7.07 -11.59
CA ARG A 238 -40.62 -7.71 -12.25
C ARG A 238 -40.47 -9.21 -12.47
N TYR A 239 -39.29 -9.79 -12.20
CA TYR A 239 -38.99 -11.20 -12.48
C TYR A 239 -38.48 -11.93 -11.23
N PRO A 240 -39.37 -12.34 -10.31
CA PRO A 240 -38.99 -13.04 -9.08
C PRO A 240 -38.20 -14.34 -9.33
N ALA A 241 -38.57 -15.08 -10.39
CA ALA A 241 -37.86 -16.30 -10.79
C ALA A 241 -36.40 -16.03 -11.19
N LEU A 242 -36.13 -14.88 -11.81
CA LEU A 242 -34.76 -14.49 -12.18
C LEU A 242 -33.94 -14.08 -10.96
N GLN A 243 -34.54 -13.39 -9.99
CA GLN A 243 -33.88 -13.07 -8.72
C GLN A 243 -33.47 -14.34 -7.98
N LYS A 244 -34.39 -15.31 -7.91
CA LYS A 244 -34.12 -16.63 -7.33
C LYS A 244 -32.96 -17.33 -8.05
N LEU A 245 -32.99 -17.35 -9.38
CA LEU A 245 -31.91 -17.95 -10.18
C LEU A 245 -30.56 -17.28 -9.93
N ILE A 246 -30.50 -15.94 -9.84
CA ILE A 246 -29.26 -15.20 -9.55
C ILE A 246 -28.74 -15.58 -8.16
N ARG A 247 -29.60 -15.58 -7.13
CA ARG A 247 -29.21 -15.98 -5.77
C ARG A 247 -28.60 -17.37 -5.75
N GLU A 248 -29.30 -18.35 -6.32
CA GLU A 248 -28.87 -19.75 -6.33
C GLU A 248 -27.55 -19.94 -7.08
N LYS A 249 -27.40 -19.32 -8.25
CA LYS A 249 -26.23 -19.50 -9.09
C LYS A 249 -25.00 -18.75 -8.59
N VAL A 250 -25.17 -17.53 -8.08
CA VAL A 250 -24.05 -16.80 -7.47
C VAL A 250 -23.61 -17.49 -6.19
N LEU A 251 -24.54 -17.93 -5.33
CA LEU A 251 -24.19 -18.65 -4.11
C LEU A 251 -23.41 -19.93 -4.41
N ALA A 252 -23.86 -20.72 -5.39
CA ALA A 252 -23.18 -21.95 -5.80
C ALA A 252 -21.80 -21.69 -6.45
N ALA A 253 -21.61 -20.55 -7.12
CA ALA A 253 -20.36 -20.23 -7.81
C ALA A 253 -19.25 -19.74 -6.85
N VAL A 254 -19.62 -19.11 -5.74
CA VAL A 254 -18.70 -18.36 -4.88
C VAL A 254 -17.80 -19.22 -3.99
N ASP A 255 -18.29 -20.39 -3.54
CA ASP A 255 -17.56 -21.34 -2.68
C ASP A 255 -16.80 -20.67 -1.50
N GLY A 256 -17.48 -19.77 -0.77
CA GLY A 256 -16.91 -19.05 0.37
C GLY A 256 -15.98 -17.88 0.02
N MET A 257 -15.76 -17.55 -1.26
CA MET A 257 -14.96 -16.42 -1.70
C MET A 257 -15.80 -15.17 -2.00
N PHE A 258 -15.94 -14.27 -1.02
CA PHE A 258 -16.74 -13.05 -1.16
C PHE A 258 -16.37 -12.22 -2.41
N LEU A 259 -15.09 -12.16 -2.79
CA LEU A 259 -14.63 -11.46 -3.99
C LEU A 259 -15.31 -11.94 -5.28
N LEU A 260 -15.53 -13.26 -5.45
CA LEU A 260 -16.22 -13.80 -6.62
C LEU A 260 -17.66 -13.29 -6.69
N ALA A 261 -18.33 -13.14 -5.55
CA ALA A 261 -19.69 -12.61 -5.51
C ALA A 261 -19.72 -11.19 -6.09
N GLU A 262 -18.75 -10.35 -5.71
CA GLU A 262 -18.61 -9.00 -6.23
C GLU A 262 -18.33 -8.99 -7.74
N LEU A 263 -17.35 -9.78 -8.21
CA LEU A 263 -16.99 -9.85 -9.63
C LEU A 263 -18.13 -10.38 -10.50
N HIS A 264 -18.82 -11.44 -10.06
CA HIS A 264 -19.98 -11.98 -10.75
C HIS A 264 -21.11 -10.96 -10.80
N MET A 265 -21.46 -10.36 -9.67
CA MET A 265 -22.50 -9.33 -9.66
C MET A 265 -22.14 -8.17 -10.60
N ASN A 266 -20.87 -7.76 -10.65
CA ASN A 266 -20.42 -6.73 -11.59
C ASN A 266 -20.53 -7.17 -13.06
N SER A 267 -20.25 -8.43 -13.39
CA SER A 267 -20.42 -8.98 -14.75
C SER A 267 -21.89 -9.05 -15.19
N LEU A 268 -22.81 -9.25 -14.25
CA LEU A 268 -24.25 -9.32 -14.51
C LEU A 268 -24.90 -7.94 -14.74
N MET A 269 -24.31 -6.85 -14.24
CA MET A 269 -24.90 -5.50 -14.28
C MET A 269 -25.10 -4.97 -15.71
N ASP A 270 -24.13 -5.23 -16.59
CA ASP A 270 -24.07 -4.58 -17.90
C ASP A 270 -24.85 -5.33 -19.00
N LYS A 271 -25.59 -6.39 -18.63
CA LYS A 271 -26.28 -7.24 -19.60
C LYS A 271 -27.50 -6.51 -20.19
N PRO A 272 -27.57 -6.28 -21.51
CA PRO A 272 -28.56 -5.39 -22.11
C PRO A 272 -29.97 -6.00 -22.08
N THR A 273 -30.09 -7.33 -22.22
CA THR A 273 -31.38 -8.03 -22.19
C THR A 273 -31.47 -9.05 -21.06
N ILE A 274 -32.71 -9.48 -20.76
CA ILE A 274 -32.96 -10.58 -19.80
C ILE A 274 -32.38 -11.89 -20.30
N GLY A 275 -32.36 -12.13 -21.62
CA GLY A 275 -31.75 -13.31 -22.22
C GLY A 275 -30.24 -13.34 -21.98
N ASP A 276 -29.55 -12.23 -22.25
CA ASP A 276 -28.11 -12.10 -22.01
C ASP A 276 -27.77 -12.26 -20.52
N LEU A 277 -28.63 -11.71 -19.65
CA LEU A 277 -28.48 -11.83 -18.21
C LEU A 277 -28.62 -13.30 -17.77
N LYS A 278 -29.64 -14.02 -18.24
CA LYS A 278 -29.77 -15.46 -17.97
C LYS A 278 -28.57 -16.24 -18.48
N GLY A 279 -28.13 -15.98 -19.71
CA GLY A 279 -26.94 -16.60 -20.29
C GLY A 279 -25.70 -16.38 -19.42
N ALA A 280 -25.48 -15.14 -18.97
CA ALA A 280 -24.36 -14.80 -18.09
C ALA A 280 -24.45 -15.49 -16.71
N VAL A 281 -25.65 -15.60 -16.13
CA VAL A 281 -25.88 -16.33 -14.87
C VAL A 281 -25.56 -17.82 -15.01
N HIS A 282 -25.81 -18.42 -16.17
CA HIS A 282 -25.44 -19.82 -16.45
C HIS A 282 -23.94 -20.01 -16.72
N ALA A 283 -23.24 -18.94 -17.13
CA ALA A 283 -21.82 -18.94 -17.46
C ALA A 283 -20.91 -18.51 -16.30
N LEU A 284 -21.43 -18.39 -15.08
CA LEU A 284 -20.63 -18.07 -13.90
C LEU A 284 -19.62 -19.20 -13.65
N SER A 285 -18.36 -18.81 -13.53
CA SER A 285 -17.26 -19.70 -13.17
C SER A 285 -17.25 -19.98 -11.66
N HIS A 286 -16.74 -21.14 -11.24
CA HIS A 286 -16.88 -21.61 -9.85
C HIS A 286 -15.55 -21.61 -9.10
N GLY A 287 -15.56 -21.11 -7.87
CA GLY A 287 -14.43 -21.16 -6.94
C GLY A 287 -13.12 -20.55 -7.47
N GLU A 288 -12.01 -20.93 -6.85
CA GLU A 288 -10.67 -20.42 -7.20
C GLU A 288 -10.29 -20.70 -8.66
N ALA A 289 -10.64 -21.87 -9.19
CA ALA A 289 -10.39 -22.22 -10.58
C ALA A 289 -11.12 -21.30 -11.58
N GLY A 290 -12.20 -20.65 -11.15
CA GLY A 290 -12.97 -19.71 -11.94
C GLY A 290 -12.47 -18.26 -11.90
N LEU A 291 -11.51 -17.93 -11.03
CA LEU A 291 -11.02 -16.55 -10.88
C LEU A 291 -10.34 -16.05 -12.15
N ASP A 292 -9.40 -16.82 -12.71
CA ASP A 292 -8.69 -16.44 -13.94
C ASP A 292 -9.69 -16.17 -15.07
N THR A 293 -10.69 -17.05 -15.25
CA THR A 293 -11.78 -16.85 -16.23
C THR A 293 -12.59 -15.58 -15.95
N THR A 294 -12.86 -15.26 -14.68
CA THR A 294 -13.59 -14.04 -14.32
C THR A 294 -12.78 -12.79 -14.64
N TYR A 295 -11.46 -12.81 -14.41
CA TYR A 295 -10.56 -11.72 -14.80
C TYR A 295 -10.43 -11.60 -16.31
N GLU A 296 -10.33 -12.71 -17.04
CA GLU A 296 -10.34 -12.73 -18.51
C GLU A 296 -11.63 -12.12 -19.07
N GLN A 297 -12.79 -12.44 -18.50
CA GLN A 297 -14.06 -11.84 -18.89
C GLN A 297 -14.10 -10.33 -18.60
N ALA A 298 -13.51 -9.88 -17.48
CA ALA A 298 -13.38 -8.45 -17.18
C ALA A 298 -12.45 -7.74 -18.18
N MET A 299 -11.31 -8.34 -18.52
CA MET A 299 -10.43 -7.83 -19.57
C MET A 299 -11.11 -7.82 -20.94
N GLY A 300 -11.91 -8.83 -21.27
CA GLY A 300 -12.73 -8.87 -22.48
C GLY A 300 -13.70 -7.70 -22.55
N ARG A 301 -14.36 -7.35 -21.44
CA ARG A 301 -15.23 -6.16 -21.35
C ARG A 301 -14.45 -4.86 -21.59
N ILE A 302 -13.24 -4.74 -21.03
CA ILE A 302 -12.34 -3.59 -21.29
C ILE A 302 -12.00 -3.49 -22.78
N HIS A 303 -11.70 -4.62 -23.42
CA HIS A 303 -11.41 -4.68 -24.85
C HIS A 303 -12.62 -4.40 -25.75
N CYS A 304 -13.84 -4.48 -25.24
CA CYS A 304 -15.04 -4.09 -25.98
C CYS A 304 -15.38 -2.60 -25.87
N GLN A 305 -14.70 -1.83 -25.01
CA GLN A 305 -14.91 -0.39 -24.88
C GLN A 305 -14.42 0.36 -26.12
N GLN A 306 -14.83 1.63 -26.23
CA GLN A 306 -14.28 2.58 -27.20
C GLN A 306 -12.75 2.69 -27.06
N ALA A 307 -12.06 3.03 -28.15
CA ALA A 307 -10.61 2.93 -28.23
C ALA A 307 -9.89 3.76 -27.14
N GLU A 308 -10.42 4.93 -26.85
CA GLU A 308 -9.89 5.88 -25.87
C GLU A 308 -10.02 5.33 -24.44
N TYR A 309 -11.22 4.88 -24.05
CA TYR A 309 -11.47 4.28 -22.73
C TYR A 309 -10.74 2.95 -22.54
N ARG A 310 -10.64 2.14 -23.60
CA ARG A 310 -9.82 0.93 -23.59
C ARG A 310 -8.35 1.26 -23.33
N SER A 311 -7.81 2.23 -24.06
CA SER A 311 -6.42 2.66 -23.86
C SER A 311 -6.20 3.19 -22.44
N LEU A 312 -7.13 3.99 -21.93
CA LEU A 312 -7.11 4.51 -20.57
C LEU A 312 -7.09 3.39 -19.52
N ALA A 313 -8.00 2.42 -19.64
CA ALA A 313 -8.07 1.27 -18.72
C ALA A 313 -6.79 0.42 -18.74
N ILE A 314 -6.22 0.16 -19.92
CA ILE A 314 -4.96 -0.58 -20.04
C ILE A 314 -3.80 0.20 -19.39
N GLN A 315 -3.74 1.52 -19.56
CA GLN A 315 -2.72 2.34 -18.91
C GLN A 315 -2.90 2.36 -17.38
N VAL A 316 -4.12 2.52 -16.88
CA VAL A 316 -4.43 2.44 -15.45
C VAL A 316 -3.99 1.10 -14.86
N LEU A 317 -4.41 -0.01 -15.47
CA LEU A 317 -4.03 -1.34 -15.00
C LEU A 317 -2.52 -1.59 -15.12
N SER A 318 -1.86 -1.06 -16.16
CA SER A 318 -0.40 -1.13 -16.28
C SER A 318 0.29 -0.46 -15.08
N TRP A 319 -0.12 0.77 -14.74
CA TRP A 319 0.42 1.50 -13.60
C TRP A 319 0.12 0.82 -12.28
N VAL A 320 -1.14 0.49 -12.03
CA VAL A 320 -1.56 -0.07 -10.73
C VAL A 320 -0.95 -1.46 -10.51
N THR A 321 -0.69 -2.25 -11.55
CA THR A 321 -0.03 -3.57 -11.44
C THR A 321 1.48 -3.45 -11.23
N HIS A 322 2.16 -2.56 -11.97
CA HIS A 322 3.62 -2.53 -12.03
C HIS A 322 4.26 -1.47 -11.12
N ALA A 323 3.47 -0.58 -10.52
CA ALA A 323 4.01 0.43 -9.64
C ALA A 323 4.73 -0.17 -8.43
N MET A 324 5.85 0.44 -8.04
CA MET A 324 6.73 -0.04 -6.96
C MET A 324 6.13 0.17 -5.56
N ARG A 325 5.10 1.02 -5.46
CA ARG A 325 4.27 1.25 -4.28
C ARG A 325 2.86 1.64 -4.73
N PRO A 326 1.84 1.60 -3.84
CA PRO A 326 0.52 2.14 -4.16
C PRO A 326 0.62 3.62 -4.57
N LEU A 327 -0.09 3.98 -5.63
CA LEU A 327 -0.18 5.35 -6.14
C LEU A 327 -1.39 6.06 -5.56
N SER A 328 -1.23 7.36 -5.33
CA SER A 328 -2.39 8.18 -5.00
C SER A 328 -3.30 8.41 -6.21
N GLY A 329 -4.55 8.82 -6.00
CA GLY A 329 -5.46 9.21 -7.09
C GLY A 329 -4.85 10.29 -7.98
N MET A 330 -4.33 11.35 -7.35
CA MET A 330 -3.65 12.44 -8.06
C MET A 330 -2.36 12.00 -8.74
N GLU A 331 -1.54 11.16 -8.11
CA GLU A 331 -0.33 10.63 -8.74
C GLU A 331 -0.67 9.85 -10.01
N LEU A 332 -1.68 8.98 -9.97
CA LEU A 332 -2.12 8.23 -11.14
C LEU A 332 -2.65 9.15 -12.25
N GLN A 333 -3.47 10.16 -11.91
CA GLN A 333 -3.95 11.12 -12.90
C GLN A 333 -2.79 11.88 -13.57
N HIS A 334 -1.81 12.34 -12.79
CA HIS A 334 -0.61 12.98 -13.33
C HIS A 334 0.17 12.04 -14.25
N ALA A 335 0.35 10.78 -13.85
CA ALA A 335 1.04 9.77 -14.65
C ALA A 335 0.38 9.54 -16.01
N LEU A 336 -0.95 9.53 -16.06
CA LEU A 336 -1.74 9.38 -17.28
C LEU A 336 -1.86 10.67 -18.09
N GLY A 337 -1.67 11.84 -17.45
CA GLY A 337 -1.69 13.15 -18.08
C GLY A 337 -0.39 13.51 -18.82
N VAL A 338 0.73 12.84 -18.54
CA VAL A 338 2.00 13.14 -19.22
C VAL A 338 1.90 12.89 -20.72
N ARG A 339 2.33 13.88 -21.52
CA ARG A 339 2.42 13.76 -22.97
C ARG A 339 3.88 13.82 -23.44
N PRO A 340 4.29 12.96 -24.38
CA PRO A 340 5.64 13.00 -24.93
C PRO A 340 5.96 14.38 -25.52
N ARG A 341 7.22 14.82 -25.35
CA ARG A 341 7.76 16.08 -25.90
C ARG A 341 7.18 17.38 -25.33
N MET A 342 6.29 17.31 -24.34
CA MET A 342 5.90 18.50 -23.59
C MET A 342 7.00 18.90 -22.62
N LEU A 343 7.24 20.21 -22.51
CA LEU A 343 8.26 20.78 -21.62
C LEU A 343 7.71 21.11 -20.23
N GLU A 344 6.39 21.15 -20.08
CA GLU A 344 5.68 21.46 -18.84
C GLU A 344 4.48 20.52 -18.71
N PHE A 345 4.01 20.36 -17.48
CA PHE A 345 2.79 19.59 -17.21
C PHE A 345 1.57 20.41 -17.60
N ASP A 346 0.70 19.84 -18.42
CA ASP A 346 -0.55 20.47 -18.82
C ASP A 346 -1.74 19.80 -18.11
N PRO A 347 -2.41 20.49 -17.17
CA PRO A 347 -3.54 19.96 -16.42
C PRO A 347 -4.73 19.57 -17.29
N ASP A 348 -4.86 20.08 -18.52
CA ASP A 348 -5.99 19.76 -19.41
C ASP A 348 -5.97 18.28 -19.87
N PHE A 349 -4.84 17.59 -19.69
CA PHE A 349 -4.73 16.15 -19.95
C PHE A 349 -5.00 15.27 -18.72
N LEU A 350 -5.34 15.85 -17.56
CA LEU A 350 -5.71 15.08 -16.38
C LEU A 350 -7.04 14.34 -16.63
N PRO A 351 -7.04 13.00 -16.65
CA PRO A 351 -8.28 12.25 -16.77
C PRO A 351 -9.10 12.36 -15.48
N ASP A 352 -10.43 12.33 -15.59
CA ASP A 352 -11.30 12.29 -14.42
C ASP A 352 -11.13 10.95 -13.67
N LEU A 353 -11.06 11.02 -12.35
CA LEU A 353 -10.80 9.85 -11.51
C LEU A 353 -11.96 8.83 -11.55
N GLU A 354 -13.20 9.28 -11.72
CA GLU A 354 -14.36 8.41 -11.91
C GLU A 354 -14.28 7.67 -13.26
N ASP A 355 -13.79 8.33 -14.30
CA ASP A 355 -13.52 7.70 -15.60
C ASP A 355 -12.43 6.62 -15.49
N LEU A 356 -11.36 6.87 -14.72
CA LEU A 356 -10.29 5.88 -14.49
C LEU A 356 -10.82 4.59 -13.83
N VAL A 357 -11.69 4.75 -12.83
CA VAL A 357 -12.25 3.63 -12.07
C VAL A 357 -13.31 2.89 -12.89
N SER A 358 -14.21 3.63 -13.53
CA SER A 358 -15.30 3.03 -14.32
C SER A 358 -14.80 2.30 -15.57
N SER A 359 -13.73 2.78 -16.21
CA SER A 359 -13.15 2.14 -17.41
C SER A 359 -12.51 0.77 -17.10
N CYS A 360 -12.15 0.49 -15.85
CA CYS A 360 -11.41 -0.72 -15.49
C CYS A 360 -12.30 -1.93 -15.13
N ALA A 361 -13.60 -1.90 -15.47
CA ALA A 361 -14.54 -3.02 -15.33
C ALA A 361 -14.58 -3.68 -13.93
N GLY A 362 -14.34 -2.88 -12.88
CA GLY A 362 -14.33 -3.34 -11.49
C GLY A 362 -13.06 -4.13 -11.09
N LEU A 363 -11.96 -3.99 -11.83
CA LEU A 363 -10.66 -4.59 -11.47
C LEU A 363 -9.80 -3.67 -10.58
N ILE A 364 -10.17 -2.40 -10.46
CA ILE A 364 -9.55 -1.45 -9.54
C ILE A 364 -10.57 -0.89 -8.55
N ALA A 365 -10.05 -0.44 -7.41
CA ALA A 365 -10.79 0.34 -6.44
C ALA A 365 -10.02 1.62 -6.12
N PHE A 366 -10.74 2.73 -6.01
CA PHE A 366 -10.22 3.99 -5.47
C PHE A 366 -10.77 4.21 -4.07
N ASP A 367 -9.87 4.45 -3.12
CA ASP A 367 -10.21 4.77 -1.75
C ASP A 367 -10.08 6.27 -1.50
N LYS A 368 -11.24 6.94 -1.38
CA LYS A 368 -11.33 8.39 -1.12
C LYS A 368 -10.70 8.84 0.21
N GLN A 369 -10.57 7.96 1.21
CA GLN A 369 -10.03 8.33 2.52
C GLN A 369 -8.50 8.25 2.55
N SER A 370 -7.93 7.15 2.03
CA SER A 370 -6.48 7.02 1.92
C SER A 370 -5.89 7.69 0.68
N ASP A 371 -6.75 8.15 -0.24
CA ASP A 371 -6.40 8.63 -1.59
C ASP A 371 -5.61 7.60 -2.40
N VAL A 372 -5.82 6.29 -2.20
CA VAL A 372 -5.04 5.23 -2.87
C VAL A 372 -5.85 4.56 -3.97
N VAL A 373 -5.22 4.37 -5.13
CA VAL A 373 -5.71 3.51 -6.21
C VAL A 373 -5.03 2.14 -6.12
N ARG A 374 -5.83 1.07 -6.11
CA ARG A 374 -5.34 -0.31 -5.99
C ARG A 374 -6.16 -1.29 -6.80
N LEU A 375 -5.59 -2.45 -7.07
CA LEU A 375 -6.38 -3.59 -7.55
C LEU A 375 -7.40 -3.99 -6.49
N VAL A 376 -8.54 -4.53 -6.93
CA VAL A 376 -9.62 -4.94 -6.00
C VAL A 376 -9.19 -5.99 -4.99
N HIS A 377 -8.22 -6.84 -5.36
CA HIS A 377 -7.67 -7.87 -4.51
C HIS A 377 -6.27 -8.31 -4.98
N TYR A 378 -5.48 -8.90 -4.08
CA TYR A 378 -4.17 -9.48 -4.40
C TYR A 378 -4.24 -10.53 -5.53
N THR A 379 -5.32 -11.31 -5.64
CA THR A 379 -5.45 -12.33 -6.69
C THR A 379 -5.51 -11.71 -8.08
N THR A 380 -5.91 -10.44 -8.17
CA THR A 380 -5.85 -9.66 -9.41
C THR A 380 -4.39 -9.31 -9.74
N GLN A 381 -3.55 -9.02 -8.73
CA GLN A 381 -2.11 -8.81 -8.92
C GLN A 381 -1.47 -10.06 -9.52
N THR A 382 -1.69 -11.22 -8.90
CA THR A 382 -1.09 -12.48 -9.38
C THR A 382 -1.55 -12.86 -10.77
N PHE A 383 -2.83 -12.64 -11.09
CA PHE A 383 -3.35 -12.86 -12.44
C PHE A 383 -2.61 -11.99 -13.46
N PHE A 384 -2.45 -10.70 -13.17
CA PHE A 384 -1.78 -9.78 -14.08
C PHE A 384 -0.28 -9.97 -14.15
N GLU A 385 0.40 -10.40 -13.08
CA GLU A 385 1.81 -10.78 -13.14
C GLU A 385 2.02 -12.00 -14.06
N LYS A 386 1.19 -13.04 -13.90
CA LYS A 386 1.21 -14.25 -14.74
C LYS A 386 0.91 -13.95 -16.22
N THR A 387 0.05 -12.96 -16.49
CA THR A 387 -0.43 -12.64 -17.84
C THR A 387 0.12 -11.30 -18.37
N SER A 388 1.13 -10.74 -17.71
CA SER A 388 1.62 -9.37 -17.96
C SER A 388 2.11 -9.19 -19.40
N THR A 389 2.81 -10.18 -19.95
CA THR A 389 3.34 -10.13 -21.32
C THR A 389 2.23 -10.08 -22.38
N SER A 390 1.04 -10.61 -22.08
CA SER A 390 -0.12 -10.58 -22.97
C SER A 390 -0.87 -9.26 -22.88
N TRP A 391 -1.18 -8.82 -21.65
CA TRP A 391 -2.03 -7.64 -21.44
C TRP A 391 -1.26 -6.32 -21.42
N PHE A 392 0.00 -6.34 -21.00
CA PHE A 392 0.83 -5.17 -20.75
C PHE A 392 2.26 -5.29 -21.30
N PRO A 393 2.46 -5.70 -22.58
CA PRO A 393 3.79 -5.99 -23.12
C PRO A 393 4.78 -4.81 -23.04
N GLU A 394 4.28 -3.58 -23.06
CA GLU A 394 5.08 -2.35 -23.04
C GLU A 394 4.97 -1.59 -21.71
N ALA A 395 4.44 -2.19 -20.63
CA ALA A 395 4.18 -1.47 -19.39
C ALA A 395 5.45 -0.81 -18.83
N GLN A 396 6.53 -1.57 -18.67
CA GLN A 396 7.78 -1.04 -18.09
C GLN A 396 8.39 0.07 -18.96
N THR A 397 8.36 -0.07 -20.30
CA THR A 397 8.80 0.98 -21.23
C THR A 397 7.94 2.23 -21.07
N LYS A 398 6.61 2.11 -21.08
CA LYS A 398 5.68 3.25 -21.00
C LYS A 398 5.79 3.98 -19.66
N ILE A 399 5.87 3.23 -18.56
CA ILE A 399 6.07 3.80 -17.23
C ILE A 399 7.41 4.53 -17.15
N THR A 400 8.49 3.90 -17.64
CA THR A 400 9.82 4.55 -17.73
C THR A 400 9.74 5.84 -18.55
N SER A 401 9.08 5.81 -19.70
CA SER A 401 8.92 6.98 -20.56
C SER A 401 8.18 8.12 -19.84
N VAL A 402 7.10 7.81 -19.13
CA VAL A 402 6.35 8.82 -18.36
C VAL A 402 7.24 9.41 -17.27
N CYS A 403 7.92 8.56 -16.49
CA CYS A 403 8.82 9.03 -15.43
C CYS A 403 9.92 9.94 -15.96
N ILE A 404 10.60 9.55 -17.04
CA ILE A 404 11.66 10.34 -17.66
C ILE A 404 11.13 11.66 -18.23
N ASN A 405 9.99 11.64 -18.93
CA ASN A 405 9.38 12.87 -19.45
C ASN A 405 8.99 13.83 -18.33
N TYR A 406 8.37 13.32 -17.25
CA TYR A 406 7.97 14.12 -16.10
C TYR A 406 9.19 14.78 -15.44
N MET A 407 10.26 14.02 -15.18
CA MET A 407 11.50 14.57 -14.63
C MET A 407 12.25 15.50 -15.61
N SER A 408 11.89 15.46 -16.89
CA SER A 408 12.50 16.27 -17.94
C SER A 408 11.79 17.61 -18.18
N PHE A 409 10.79 17.98 -17.38
CA PHE A 409 10.15 19.28 -17.49
C PHE A 409 11.10 20.44 -17.18
N LYS A 410 10.82 21.60 -17.80
CA LYS A 410 11.61 22.84 -17.71
C LYS A 410 11.71 23.37 -16.28
N SER A 411 10.70 23.13 -15.46
CA SER A 411 10.69 23.48 -14.03
C SER A 411 11.86 22.86 -13.23
N PHE A 412 12.47 21.80 -13.75
CA PHE A 412 13.62 21.13 -13.13
C PHE A 412 14.97 21.57 -13.70
N GLU A 413 15.00 22.47 -14.69
CA GLU A 413 16.26 23.03 -15.23
C GLU A 413 16.92 24.04 -14.27
N ILE A 414 16.19 24.49 -13.25
CA ILE A 414 16.72 25.35 -12.18
C ILE A 414 17.80 24.61 -11.38
N GLY A 415 17.75 23.27 -11.32
CA GLY A 415 18.75 22.46 -10.65
C GLY A 415 18.51 22.28 -9.15
N PHE A 416 19.60 22.01 -8.42
CA PHE A 416 19.61 21.86 -6.97
C PHE A 416 19.22 23.20 -6.32
N SER A 417 18.30 23.17 -5.35
CA SER A 417 17.97 24.37 -4.56
C SER A 417 18.49 24.23 -3.14
N ASP A 418 19.24 25.23 -2.68
CA ASP A 418 19.69 25.35 -1.30
C ASP A 418 18.62 25.90 -0.36
N ASP A 419 17.52 26.43 -0.90
CA ASP A 419 16.38 26.88 -0.12
C ASP A 419 15.35 25.75 0.00
N PHE A 420 15.15 25.27 1.22
CA PHE A 420 14.18 24.21 1.49
C PHE A 420 12.75 24.61 1.08
N HIS A 421 12.34 25.85 1.32
CA HIS A 421 10.99 26.30 0.99
C HIS A 421 10.78 26.39 -0.52
N GLU A 422 11.79 26.84 -1.26
CA GLU A 422 11.75 26.83 -2.73
C GLU A 422 11.68 25.40 -3.27
N PHE A 423 12.53 24.51 -2.76
CA PHE A 423 12.52 23.09 -3.12
C PHE A 423 11.16 22.46 -2.80
N GLU A 424 10.65 22.65 -1.59
CA GLU A 424 9.39 22.08 -1.12
C GLU A 424 8.20 22.62 -1.93
N ALA A 425 8.16 23.93 -2.21
CA ALA A 425 7.13 24.52 -3.06
C ALA A 425 7.14 23.91 -4.47
N ARG A 426 8.32 23.72 -5.06
CA ARG A 426 8.47 23.04 -6.35
C ARG A 426 7.99 21.59 -6.31
N MET A 427 8.27 20.86 -5.23
CA MET A 427 7.81 19.47 -5.06
C MET A 427 6.30 19.38 -4.84
N LYS A 428 5.71 20.32 -4.09
CA LYS A 428 4.25 20.37 -3.85
C LYS A 428 3.45 20.60 -5.12
N LEU A 429 4.00 21.37 -6.07
CA LEU A 429 3.39 21.58 -7.38
C LEU A 429 3.54 20.37 -8.32
N GLN A 430 4.38 19.40 -7.98
CA GLN A 430 4.80 18.32 -8.86
C GLN A 430 4.49 16.95 -8.23
N VAL A 431 3.19 16.64 -8.17
CA VAL A 431 2.61 15.51 -7.40
C VAL A 431 3.30 14.18 -7.67
N LEU A 432 3.56 13.83 -8.93
CA LEU A 432 4.16 12.54 -9.29
C LEU A 432 5.70 12.50 -9.10
N TYR A 433 6.37 13.64 -8.93
CA TYR A 433 7.83 13.73 -9.00
C TYR A 433 8.52 12.83 -7.97
N GLY A 434 7.97 12.75 -6.76
CA GLY A 434 8.50 11.88 -5.71
C GLY A 434 8.48 10.40 -6.08
N TYR A 435 7.44 9.94 -6.79
CA TYR A 435 7.41 8.60 -7.36
C TYR A 435 8.43 8.45 -8.48
N THR A 436 8.46 9.39 -9.44
CA THR A 436 9.34 9.28 -10.61
C THR A 436 10.79 9.20 -10.20
N THR A 437 11.27 10.09 -9.32
CA THR A 437 12.68 10.12 -8.91
C THR A 437 13.10 8.87 -8.14
N SER A 438 12.17 8.24 -7.42
CA SER A 438 12.42 7.07 -6.59
C SER A 438 12.40 5.76 -7.36
N HIS A 439 11.66 5.69 -8.48
CA HIS A 439 11.31 4.40 -9.10
C HIS A 439 11.56 4.32 -10.61
N TRP A 440 11.90 5.42 -11.30
CA TRP A 440 12.12 5.41 -12.76
C TRP A 440 13.16 4.37 -13.18
N GLY A 441 14.25 4.23 -12.42
CA GLY A 441 15.33 3.31 -12.75
C GLY A 441 14.95 1.85 -12.51
N ASN A 442 14.08 1.57 -11.54
CA ASN A 442 13.53 0.22 -11.34
C ASN A 442 12.67 -0.21 -12.54
N HIS A 443 11.86 0.70 -13.09
CA HIS A 443 11.10 0.44 -14.31
C HIS A 443 12.01 0.30 -15.53
N ALA A 444 13.01 1.17 -15.66
CA ALA A 444 13.97 1.13 -16.76
C ALA A 444 14.75 -0.18 -16.81
N ARG A 445 15.15 -0.70 -15.64
CA ARG A 445 15.86 -1.99 -15.50
C ARG A 445 15.02 -3.16 -16.01
N ASN A 446 13.70 -3.08 -15.89
CA ASN A 446 12.76 -4.11 -16.32
C ASN A 446 12.20 -3.86 -17.73
N ALA A 447 12.62 -2.81 -18.42
CA ALA A 447 12.23 -2.49 -19.79
C ALA A 447 13.29 -2.99 -20.79
N PRO A 448 12.90 -3.32 -22.04
CA PRO A 448 13.86 -3.60 -23.09
C PRO A 448 14.80 -2.41 -23.33
N GLN A 449 16.10 -2.62 -23.16
CA GLN A 449 17.14 -1.58 -23.23
C GLN A 449 16.98 -0.67 -24.46
N GLU A 450 16.82 -1.27 -25.65
CA GLU A 450 16.74 -0.58 -26.94
C GLU A 450 15.62 0.47 -27.00
N GLN A 451 14.56 0.30 -26.19
CA GLN A 451 13.41 1.21 -26.17
C GLN A 451 13.59 2.39 -25.23
N VAL A 452 14.42 2.27 -24.19
CA VAL A 452 14.54 3.26 -23.11
C VAL A 452 15.90 3.96 -23.07
N GLU A 453 16.93 3.40 -23.68
CA GLU A 453 18.31 3.89 -23.58
C GLU A 453 18.45 5.34 -24.05
N GLN A 454 17.96 5.67 -25.25
CA GLN A 454 18.12 7.01 -25.82
C GLN A 454 17.47 8.10 -24.95
N MET A 455 16.27 7.83 -24.41
CA MET A 455 15.58 8.83 -23.59
C MET A 455 16.22 8.99 -22.21
N ILE A 456 16.72 7.90 -21.62
CA ILE A 456 17.47 7.95 -20.35
C ILE A 456 18.76 8.74 -20.54
N GLN A 457 19.52 8.49 -21.62
CA GLN A 457 20.73 9.24 -21.93
C GLN A 457 20.47 10.75 -22.08
N ARG A 458 19.40 11.13 -22.80
CA ARG A 458 19.02 12.55 -22.94
C ARG A 458 18.74 13.22 -21.59
N PHE A 459 18.04 12.53 -20.69
CA PHE A 459 17.79 13.03 -19.35
C PHE A 459 19.09 13.15 -18.53
N LEU A 460 19.91 12.10 -18.53
CA LEU A 460 21.15 12.04 -17.76
C LEU A 460 22.22 13.04 -18.24
N ASN A 461 22.17 13.47 -19.50
CA ASN A 461 23.06 14.50 -20.03
C ASN A 461 22.67 15.94 -19.61
N CYS A 462 21.55 16.12 -18.91
CA CYS A 462 21.13 17.42 -18.39
C CYS A 462 21.47 17.54 -16.90
N GLU A 463 22.64 18.10 -16.59
CA GLU A 463 23.16 18.21 -15.22
C GLU A 463 22.17 18.84 -14.21
N PRO A 464 21.45 19.95 -14.54
CA PRO A 464 20.49 20.52 -13.60
C PRO A 464 19.35 19.55 -13.24
N LYS A 465 18.79 18.86 -14.24
CA LYS A 465 17.70 17.89 -14.04
C LYS A 465 18.17 16.69 -13.21
N VAL A 466 19.37 16.20 -13.48
CA VAL A 466 20.01 15.15 -12.68
C VAL A 466 20.16 15.61 -11.23
N ALA A 467 20.69 16.82 -11.00
CA ALA A 467 20.88 17.35 -9.66
C ALA A 467 19.55 17.49 -8.89
N THR A 468 18.49 17.98 -9.54
CA THR A 468 17.15 18.06 -8.90
C THR A 468 16.57 16.67 -8.61
N ALA A 469 16.74 15.71 -9.51
CA ALA A 469 16.26 14.34 -9.30
C ALA A 469 17.02 13.65 -8.15
N SER A 470 18.34 13.84 -8.08
CA SER A 470 19.19 13.36 -6.98
C SER A 470 18.81 14.01 -5.65
N GLN A 471 18.53 15.32 -5.62
CA GLN A 471 18.08 16.01 -4.41
C GLN A 471 16.77 15.41 -3.86
N ALA A 472 15.81 15.13 -4.75
CA ALA A 472 14.54 14.52 -4.35
C ALA A 472 14.67 13.05 -3.93
N LEU A 473 15.52 12.28 -4.60
CA LEU A 473 15.77 10.87 -4.29
C LEU A 473 16.48 10.71 -2.95
N PHE A 474 17.60 11.41 -2.76
CA PHE A 474 18.48 11.23 -1.60
C PHE A 474 18.10 12.12 -0.41
N GLY A 475 17.27 13.14 -0.61
CA GLY A 475 16.74 13.97 0.48
C GLY A 475 15.54 13.38 1.21
N LYS A 476 14.87 12.34 0.65
CA LYS A 476 13.71 11.67 1.25
C LYS A 476 14.03 10.38 2.00
N LYS A 477 15.01 9.61 1.54
CA LYS A 477 15.41 8.37 2.23
C LYS A 477 16.20 8.75 3.46
N ASP A 478 15.80 8.27 4.63
CA ASP A 478 16.50 8.43 5.91
C ASP A 478 18.01 8.18 5.74
N LEU A 479 18.75 9.26 5.50
CA LEU A 479 20.16 9.28 5.78
C LEU A 479 20.22 9.39 7.29
N THR A 480 20.61 8.28 7.90
CA THR A 480 20.82 8.21 9.34
C THR A 480 21.76 9.34 9.78
N PRO A 481 21.66 9.86 11.01
CA PRO A 481 22.59 10.89 11.50
C PRO A 481 24.08 10.51 11.42
N LEU A 482 24.40 9.23 11.19
CA LEU A 482 25.75 8.72 10.97
C LEU A 482 26.35 9.15 9.61
N ASP A 483 25.53 9.58 8.65
CA ASP A 483 25.95 9.93 7.28
C ASP A 483 26.40 11.40 7.12
N PHE A 484 26.32 12.21 8.18
CA PHE A 484 26.71 13.63 8.21
C PHE A 484 27.67 13.94 9.36
N PRO A 485 28.99 13.76 9.18
CA PRO A 485 29.91 14.54 9.97
C PRO A 485 29.86 15.96 9.40
N GLU A 486 29.22 16.91 10.10
CA GLU A 486 29.93 18.14 10.54
C GLU A 486 29.06 19.24 11.16
N ARG A 487 29.62 19.75 12.26
CA ARG A 487 29.70 21.16 12.68
C ARG A 487 28.91 22.16 11.83
N THR A 488 27.81 22.68 12.36
CA THR A 488 27.59 24.13 12.46
C THR A 488 26.54 24.43 13.53
N SER A 489 26.87 25.38 14.39
CA SER A 489 26.03 25.95 15.44
C SER A 489 25.14 27.05 14.88
N SER A 490 23.86 26.78 14.61
CA SER A 490 22.82 27.80 14.73
C SER A 490 21.44 27.16 14.85
N GLY A 491 20.69 27.62 15.86
CA GLY A 491 19.38 27.11 16.19
C GLY A 491 18.28 27.74 15.35
N SER A 492 17.43 26.92 14.75
CA SER A 492 15.97 27.09 14.71
C SER A 492 15.32 25.91 13.97
N THR A 493 14.00 25.92 14.03
CA THR A 493 13.02 24.85 14.03
C THR A 493 12.56 24.40 12.66
N ASP A 494 12.79 23.13 12.32
CA ASP A 494 11.84 22.14 11.77
C ASP A 494 12.67 20.89 11.45
N SER A 495 12.26 19.71 11.92
CA SER A 495 13.00 18.48 11.64
C SER A 495 12.89 18.08 10.16
N SER A 496 11.79 18.43 9.50
CA SER A 496 11.55 18.09 8.08
C SER A 496 12.41 18.90 7.11
N SER A 497 12.73 20.16 7.46
CA SER A 497 13.52 21.06 6.61
C SER A 497 14.97 20.61 6.46
N ARG A 498 15.57 20.01 7.50
CA ARG A 498 16.99 19.61 7.48
C ARG A 498 17.28 18.35 6.65
N PHE A 499 16.33 17.42 6.49
CA PHE A 499 16.56 16.17 5.74
C PHE A 499 16.68 16.40 4.22
N HIS A 500 15.99 17.40 3.68
CA HIS A 500 16.10 17.75 2.26
C HIS A 500 17.32 18.65 1.95
N LEU A 501 17.78 19.42 2.94
CA LEU A 501 19.03 20.19 2.91
C LEU A 501 20.30 19.32 2.98
N SER A 502 20.15 18.02 3.27
CA SER A 502 21.26 17.09 3.48
C SER A 502 21.51 16.17 2.27
N ALA A 503 20.75 16.33 1.18
CA ALA A 503 21.03 15.59 -0.05
C ALA A 503 22.43 15.94 -0.60
N PRO A 504 23.21 14.95 -1.05
CA PRO A 504 24.53 15.19 -1.61
C PRO A 504 24.44 16.06 -2.88
N LYS A 505 25.27 17.09 -2.95
CA LYS A 505 25.48 17.93 -4.14
C LYS A 505 26.48 17.26 -5.08
N ASN A 506 26.61 17.79 -6.29
CA ASN A 506 27.53 17.28 -7.32
C ASN A 506 27.26 15.82 -7.72
N THR A 507 26.04 15.34 -7.51
CA THR A 507 25.63 14.03 -8.02
C THR A 507 25.51 14.08 -9.54
N VAL A 508 26.39 13.35 -10.23
CA VAL A 508 26.35 13.18 -11.69
C VAL A 508 25.56 11.93 -12.14
N ALA A 509 25.29 11.83 -13.44
CA ALA A 509 24.58 10.73 -14.08
C ALA A 509 25.03 9.33 -13.65
N LEU A 510 26.34 9.13 -13.50
CA LEU A 510 26.91 7.83 -13.13
C LEU A 510 26.47 7.36 -11.74
N HIS A 511 26.29 8.27 -10.77
CA HIS A 511 25.77 7.92 -9.45
C HIS A 511 24.32 7.40 -9.51
N LEU A 512 23.45 8.07 -10.28
CA LEU A 512 22.07 7.63 -10.46
C LEU A 512 21.99 6.30 -11.21
N ALA A 513 22.76 6.15 -12.30
CA ALA A 513 22.81 4.91 -13.06
C ALA A 513 23.30 3.73 -12.20
N SER A 514 24.31 3.95 -11.36
CA SER A 514 24.81 2.97 -10.39
C SER A 514 23.80 2.67 -9.28
N TYR A 515 23.13 3.68 -8.72
CA TYR A 515 22.10 3.49 -7.71
C TYR A 515 20.97 2.58 -8.20
N PHE A 516 20.55 2.74 -9.46
CA PHE A 516 19.52 1.92 -10.10
C PHE A 516 20.07 0.70 -10.83
N GLY A 517 21.36 0.39 -10.76
CA GLY A 517 21.94 -0.79 -11.39
C GLY A 517 21.73 -0.86 -12.92
N LEU A 518 21.69 0.29 -13.61
CA LEU A 518 21.47 0.37 -15.05
C LEU A 518 22.78 0.11 -15.81
N THR A 519 23.23 -1.14 -15.83
CA THR A 519 24.53 -1.57 -16.38
C THR A 519 24.77 -1.09 -17.81
N PHE A 520 23.74 -1.08 -18.65
CA PHE A 520 23.82 -0.60 -20.03
C PHE A 520 24.14 0.90 -20.14
N ILE A 521 23.53 1.73 -19.28
CA ILE A 521 23.83 3.16 -19.19
C ILE A 521 25.22 3.38 -18.63
N ILE A 522 25.59 2.64 -17.57
CA ILE A 522 26.92 2.72 -16.95
C ILE A 522 28.01 2.46 -17.98
N ASN A 523 27.86 1.40 -18.79
CA ASN A 523 28.82 1.08 -19.85
C ASN A 523 28.95 2.21 -20.88
N GLY A 524 27.85 2.80 -21.33
CA GLY A 524 27.87 3.93 -22.26
C GLY A 524 28.53 5.19 -21.68
N LEU A 525 28.27 5.50 -20.40
CA LEU A 525 28.90 6.62 -19.70
C LEU A 525 30.41 6.43 -19.53
N LEU A 526 30.86 5.22 -19.16
CA LEU A 526 32.28 4.91 -19.03
C LEU A 526 33.02 4.97 -20.37
N GLN A 527 32.39 4.48 -21.46
CA GLN A 527 32.93 4.61 -22.81
C GLN A 527 33.05 6.07 -23.27
N SER A 528 32.17 6.94 -22.77
CA SER A 528 32.20 8.38 -23.03
C SER A 528 33.25 9.13 -22.19
N GLY A 529 34.02 8.42 -21.35
CA GLY A 529 35.12 8.99 -20.56
C GLY A 529 34.71 9.53 -19.18
N CYS A 530 33.53 9.20 -18.67
CA CYS A 530 33.15 9.57 -17.30
C CYS A 530 34.10 8.93 -16.27
N ASP A 531 34.55 9.71 -15.29
CA ASP A 531 35.38 9.20 -14.18
C ASP A 531 34.57 8.28 -13.27
N VAL A 532 34.97 7.01 -13.21
CA VAL A 532 34.36 5.99 -12.35
C VAL A 532 34.50 6.31 -10.85
N ASN A 533 35.49 7.14 -10.49
CA ASN A 533 35.78 7.53 -9.12
C ASN A 533 35.27 8.94 -8.79
N VAL A 534 34.45 9.54 -9.66
CA VAL A 534 33.79 10.82 -9.38
C VAL A 534 33.12 10.79 -8.01
N ARG A 535 33.24 11.89 -7.27
CA ARG A 535 32.72 11.99 -5.90
C ARG A 535 31.67 13.09 -5.82
N ASP A 536 30.59 12.80 -5.12
CA ASP A 536 29.62 13.81 -4.70
C ASP A 536 30.14 14.63 -3.51
N SER A 537 29.35 15.60 -3.03
CA SER A 537 29.73 16.46 -1.91
C SER A 537 29.85 15.73 -0.57
N ALA A 538 29.35 14.50 -0.47
CA ALA A 538 29.49 13.64 0.69
C ALA A 538 30.63 12.61 0.50
N ASN A 539 31.49 12.83 -0.51
CA ASN A 539 32.65 12.01 -0.82
C ASN A 539 32.29 10.56 -1.22
N ARG A 540 31.06 10.34 -1.71
CA ARG A 540 30.56 9.03 -2.15
C ARG A 540 30.79 8.85 -3.64
N THR A 541 31.18 7.65 -4.04
CA THR A 541 31.42 7.28 -5.45
C THR A 541 30.21 6.55 -6.04
N PRO A 542 30.12 6.39 -7.37
CA PRO A 542 29.10 5.53 -7.98
C PRO A 542 29.09 4.10 -7.41
N LEU A 543 30.27 3.55 -7.07
CA LEU A 543 30.38 2.24 -6.41
C LEU A 543 29.71 2.21 -5.04
N PHE A 544 29.81 3.29 -4.25
CA PHE A 544 29.10 3.39 -2.96
C PHE A 544 27.59 3.25 -3.15
N TYR A 545 27.03 3.94 -4.15
CA TYR A 545 25.59 3.87 -4.45
C TYR A 545 25.16 2.50 -4.96
N ALA A 546 25.97 1.85 -5.80
CA ALA A 546 25.71 0.49 -6.23
C ALA A 546 25.67 -0.48 -5.04
N ALA A 547 26.71 -0.47 -4.20
CA ALA A 547 26.81 -1.34 -3.03
C ALA A 547 25.68 -1.10 -2.01
N ARG A 548 25.22 0.15 -1.87
CA ARG A 548 24.09 0.48 -0.99
C ARG A 548 22.75 -0.06 -1.50
N SER A 549 22.55 -0.08 -2.81
CA SER A 549 21.27 -0.50 -3.41
C SER A 549 21.14 -2.01 -3.58
N GLY A 550 22.20 -2.78 -3.34
CA GLY A 550 22.26 -4.22 -3.58
C GLY A 550 22.77 -4.52 -4.98
#